data_AF-A0A2V7C847-F1
#
_entry.id   AF-A0A2V7C847-F1
#
_cell.length_a   1.000
_cell.length_b   1.000
_cell.length_c   1.000
_cell.angle_alpha   90.00
_cell.angle_beta   90.00
_cell.angle_gamma   90.00
#
_symmetry.space_group_name_H-M   'P 1'
#
loop_
_entity.id
_entity.type
_entity.pdbx_description
1 polymer ?
#
loop_
_entity_poly.entity_id
_entity_poly.type
_entity_poly.pdbx_seq_one_letter_code
_entity_poly.pdbx_strand_id
1 'polypeptide(L)'
;MILARLALGAAGAWAAYAWGPHLLTTGCVRRGPAARRSIALTFDDGPDAVWTERILDILVHKHARASFFLVGERAARVPETVRRIAAAGHEIASHGWSHRSLWLCGPRRTEDEIGRAHRLLGSLAGRPPRFFRPPWGMVNAAMFGALRRHQERCVLWSIQPEGLRPVAAAQQVGDVLHRAHPGAIVDLHDAEGTRGAPLRLVAALAPMIDGMREMGYELVTVGDLLDGREADERAERVADATAPGDPVGRVVAMPTIDGARGSARTRRPRQGGGGRPRRPSPSP
;
A
#
# COMPACT_ATOMS: atom_id res chain seq x y z
N MET A 1 -52.09 -7.81 -12.05
CA MET A 1 -51.70 -6.44 -11.65
C MET A 1 -50.82 -6.37 -10.40
N ILE A 2 -51.07 -7.17 -9.34
CA ILE A 2 -50.28 -7.13 -8.09
C ILE A 2 -48.80 -7.53 -8.30
N LEU A 3 -48.55 -8.63 -9.02
CA LEU A 3 -47.18 -9.11 -9.32
C LEU A 3 -46.34 -8.07 -10.09
N ALA A 4 -46.95 -7.33 -11.03
CA ALA A 4 -46.27 -6.27 -11.78
C ALA A 4 -45.89 -5.08 -10.89
N ARG A 5 -46.75 -4.71 -9.92
CA ARG A 5 -46.45 -3.64 -8.94
C ARG A 5 -45.36 -4.06 -7.94
N LEU A 6 -45.36 -5.32 -7.50
CA LEU A 6 -44.30 -5.86 -6.65
C LEU A 6 -42.96 -5.93 -7.38
N ALA A 7 -42.95 -6.35 -8.65
CA ALA A 7 -41.75 -6.37 -9.48
C ALA A 7 -41.19 -4.95 -9.69
N LEU A 8 -42.05 -3.96 -9.97
CA LEU A 8 -41.63 -2.56 -10.13
C LEU A 8 -41.08 -1.97 -8.82
N GLY A 9 -41.70 -2.29 -7.67
CA GLY A 9 -41.21 -1.88 -6.36
C GLY A 9 -39.84 -2.49 -6.02
N ALA A 10 -39.65 -3.79 -6.31
CA ALA A 10 -38.38 -4.46 -6.10
C ALA A 10 -37.27 -3.90 -7.02
N ALA A 11 -37.59 -3.64 -8.28
CA ALA A 11 -36.66 -3.01 -9.23
C ALA A 11 -36.27 -1.59 -8.78
N GLY A 12 -37.23 -0.78 -8.32
CA GLY A 12 -36.98 0.55 -7.79
C GLY A 12 -36.12 0.53 -6.52
N ALA A 13 -36.37 -0.40 -5.60
CA ALA A 13 -35.58 -0.57 -4.39
C ALA A 13 -34.14 -1.01 -4.69
N TRP A 14 -33.95 -1.95 -5.63
CA TRP A 14 -32.62 -2.35 -6.07
C TRP A 14 -31.89 -1.22 -6.79
N ALA A 15 -32.56 -0.47 -7.67
CA ALA A 15 -31.97 0.70 -8.31
C ALA A 15 -31.54 1.75 -7.28
N ALA A 16 -32.36 2.05 -6.28
CA ALA A 16 -32.00 2.96 -5.20
C ALA A 16 -30.80 2.45 -4.38
N TYR A 17 -30.69 1.13 -4.15
CA TYR A 17 -29.60 0.51 -3.41
C TYR A 17 -28.28 0.41 -4.20
N ALA A 18 -28.36 0.18 -5.50
CA ALA A 18 -27.23 -0.16 -6.35
C ALA A 18 -26.73 1.06 -7.16
N TRP A 19 -27.63 1.93 -7.63
CA TRP A 19 -27.30 3.14 -8.40
C TRP A 19 -27.27 4.39 -7.54
N GLY A 20 -28.25 4.56 -6.64
CA GLY A 20 -28.32 5.73 -5.75
C GLY A 20 -27.00 6.07 -5.06
N PRO A 21 -26.23 5.09 -4.54
CA PRO A 21 -24.96 5.36 -3.87
C PRO A 21 -23.83 5.83 -4.78
N HIS A 22 -23.97 5.76 -6.11
CA HIS A 22 -23.00 6.40 -7.00
C HIS A 22 -22.95 7.93 -6.80
N LEU A 23 -24.05 8.54 -6.35
CA LEU A 23 -24.06 9.95 -5.94
C LEU A 23 -23.14 10.20 -4.73
N LEU A 24 -22.96 9.20 -3.87
CA LEU A 24 -22.07 9.26 -2.71
C LEU A 24 -20.60 9.05 -3.09
N THR A 25 -20.29 8.64 -4.33
CA THR A 25 -18.89 8.54 -4.80
C THR A 25 -18.21 9.90 -4.95
N THR A 26 -18.97 11.00 -4.84
CA THR A 26 -18.45 12.35 -4.64
C THR A 26 -17.64 12.47 -3.34
N GLY A 27 -17.95 11.66 -2.32
CA GLY A 27 -17.19 11.54 -1.08
C GLY A 27 -16.01 10.56 -1.17
N CYS A 28 -15.85 9.82 -2.27
CA CYS A 28 -14.66 9.01 -2.50
C CYS A 28 -13.52 9.89 -3.01
N VAL A 29 -12.30 9.61 -2.54
CA VAL A 29 -11.10 10.33 -2.97
C VAL A 29 -10.75 9.90 -4.39
N ARG A 30 -10.72 10.84 -5.34
CA ARG A 30 -10.28 10.60 -6.74
C ARG A 30 -8.89 11.17 -7.04
N ARG A 31 -8.50 12.19 -6.27
CA ARG A 31 -7.21 12.88 -6.34
C ARG A 31 -6.88 13.48 -4.98
N GLY A 32 -5.60 13.67 -4.70
CA GLY A 32 -5.13 14.42 -3.56
C GLY A 32 -5.12 15.94 -3.78
N PRO A 33 -4.63 16.70 -2.79
CA PRO A 33 -4.45 18.15 -2.90
C PRO A 33 -3.47 18.52 -4.03
N ALA A 34 -3.74 19.63 -4.72
CA ALA A 34 -2.87 20.13 -5.79
C ALA A 34 -1.70 21.00 -5.29
N ALA A 35 -1.57 21.18 -3.96
CA ALA A 35 -0.56 22.05 -3.35
C ALA A 35 0.87 21.54 -3.55
N ARG A 36 1.05 20.23 -3.80
CA ARG A 36 2.35 19.61 -4.06
C ARG A 36 2.30 18.84 -5.37
N ARG A 37 3.42 18.84 -6.10
CA ARG A 37 3.59 18.04 -7.32
C ARG A 37 3.89 16.59 -6.94
N SER A 38 2.92 15.92 -6.32
CA SER A 38 3.03 14.52 -5.95
C SER A 38 1.97 13.69 -6.65
N ILE A 39 2.31 12.44 -7.00
CA ILE A 39 1.44 11.47 -7.66
C ILE A 39 1.50 10.15 -6.89
N ALA A 40 0.35 9.53 -6.66
CA ALA A 40 0.27 8.19 -6.10
C ALA A 40 0.10 7.16 -7.21
N LEU A 41 1.08 6.25 -7.32
CA LEU A 41 0.92 5.02 -8.09
C LEU A 41 0.14 4.01 -7.27
N THR A 42 -0.92 3.45 -7.86
CA THR A 42 -1.76 2.45 -7.19
C THR A 42 -1.88 1.20 -8.04
N PHE A 43 -1.81 0.04 -7.39
CA PHE A 43 -1.87 -1.28 -8.03
C PHE A 43 -3.06 -2.06 -7.48
N ASP A 44 -3.98 -2.43 -8.36
CA ASP A 44 -5.20 -3.19 -8.07
C ASP A 44 -5.05 -4.65 -8.48
N ASP A 45 -5.92 -5.47 -7.89
CA ASP A 45 -6.14 -6.89 -8.14
C ASP A 45 -5.11 -7.83 -7.50
N GLY A 46 -3.92 -7.38 -7.13
CA GLY A 46 -2.89 -8.19 -6.49
C GLY A 46 -3.28 -8.80 -5.14
N PRO A 47 -2.38 -9.58 -4.52
CA PRO A 47 -1.05 -9.93 -5.01
C PRO A 47 -1.05 -11.16 -5.93
N ASP A 48 -0.14 -11.18 -6.90
CA ASP A 48 0.24 -12.34 -7.72
C ASP A 48 1.71 -12.71 -7.46
N ALA A 49 2.01 -14.01 -7.32
CA ALA A 49 3.34 -14.52 -6.97
C ALA A 49 4.43 -14.20 -8.00
N VAL A 50 4.05 -13.84 -9.24
CA VAL A 50 5.00 -13.58 -10.33
C VAL A 50 5.00 -12.10 -10.69
N TRP A 51 3.83 -11.53 -10.94
CA TRP A 51 3.72 -10.19 -11.49
C TRP A 51 3.91 -9.10 -10.43
N THR A 52 3.26 -9.23 -9.27
CA THR A 52 3.44 -8.29 -8.15
C THR A 52 4.90 -8.29 -7.69
N GLU A 53 5.56 -9.44 -7.60
CA GLU A 53 6.98 -9.55 -7.24
C GLU A 53 7.89 -8.80 -8.23
N ARG A 54 7.64 -8.91 -9.54
CA ARG A 54 8.39 -8.17 -10.57
C ARG A 54 8.16 -6.66 -10.49
N ILE A 55 6.93 -6.25 -10.19
CA ILE A 55 6.60 -4.83 -9.98
C ILE A 55 7.33 -4.29 -8.75
N LEU A 56 7.39 -5.07 -7.66
CA LEU A 56 8.17 -4.71 -6.46
C LEU A 56 9.66 -4.55 -6.78
N ASP A 57 10.25 -5.44 -7.58
CA ASP A 57 11.65 -5.32 -8.02
C ASP A 57 11.89 -3.99 -8.75
N ILE A 58 10.98 -3.60 -9.65
CA ILE A 58 11.06 -2.31 -10.36
C ILE A 58 10.95 -1.14 -9.40
N LEU A 59 9.98 -1.16 -8.47
CA LEU A 59 9.78 -0.08 -7.51
C LEU A 59 10.99 0.10 -6.58
N VAL A 60 11.59 -1.01 -6.13
CA VAL A 60 12.83 -1.00 -5.33
C VAL A 60 13.97 -0.41 -6.14
N HIS A 61 14.19 -0.87 -7.37
CA HIS A 61 15.26 -0.36 -8.23
C HIS A 61 15.08 1.12 -8.56
N LYS A 62 13.83 1.57 -8.70
CA LYS A 62 13.49 2.97 -8.93
C LYS A 62 13.38 3.79 -7.65
N HIS A 63 13.54 3.22 -6.46
CA HIS A 63 13.31 3.91 -5.19
C HIS A 63 11.96 4.65 -5.15
N ALA A 64 10.89 4.02 -5.63
CA ALA A 64 9.57 4.61 -5.71
C ALA A 64 8.63 3.95 -4.69
N ARG A 65 7.81 4.76 -4.01
CA ARG A 65 6.72 4.26 -3.16
C ARG A 65 5.40 4.24 -3.93
N ALA A 66 4.50 3.38 -3.47
CA ALA A 66 3.22 3.10 -4.11
C ALA A 66 2.24 2.49 -3.11
N SER A 67 0.98 2.39 -3.52
CA SER A 67 -0.09 1.75 -2.74
C SER A 67 -0.66 0.55 -3.48
N PHE A 68 -0.86 -0.57 -2.78
CA PHE A 68 -1.39 -1.80 -3.35
C PHE A 68 -2.77 -2.07 -2.76
N PHE A 69 -3.81 -2.07 -3.60
CA PHE A 69 -5.17 -2.44 -3.24
C PHE A 69 -5.33 -3.94 -3.46
N LEU A 70 -5.19 -4.70 -2.38
CA LEU A 70 -5.08 -6.14 -2.43
C LEU A 70 -6.43 -6.86 -2.27
N VAL A 71 -6.60 -7.93 -3.06
CA VAL A 71 -7.72 -8.86 -2.96
C VAL A 71 -7.41 -9.90 -1.88
N GLY A 72 -8.29 -10.00 -0.87
CA GLY A 72 -8.09 -10.85 0.30
C GLY A 72 -7.83 -12.33 -0.01
N GLU A 73 -8.57 -12.92 -0.97
CA GLU A 73 -8.36 -14.32 -1.37
C GLU A 73 -6.99 -14.56 -2.00
N ARG A 74 -6.44 -13.58 -2.72
CA ARG A 74 -5.12 -13.68 -3.32
C ARG A 74 -4.03 -13.48 -2.27
N ALA A 75 -4.22 -12.50 -1.39
CA ALA A 75 -3.37 -12.28 -0.22
C ALA A 75 -3.27 -13.53 0.69
N ALA A 76 -4.36 -14.28 0.83
CA ALA A 76 -4.37 -15.54 1.59
C ALA A 76 -3.53 -16.65 0.93
N ARG A 77 -3.39 -16.63 -0.39
CA ARG A 77 -2.63 -17.61 -1.16
C ARG A 77 -1.13 -17.31 -1.19
N VAL A 78 -0.75 -16.04 -1.19
CA VAL A 78 0.65 -15.58 -1.26
C VAL A 78 0.98 -14.56 -0.14
N PRO A 79 0.85 -14.95 1.14
CA PRO A 79 1.01 -14.03 2.27
C PRO A 79 2.43 -13.44 2.37
N GLU A 80 3.45 -14.13 1.85
CA GLU A 80 4.82 -13.64 1.75
C GLU A 80 4.95 -12.39 0.89
N THR A 81 4.25 -12.31 -0.25
CA THR A 81 4.22 -11.12 -1.11
C THR A 81 3.63 -9.94 -0.36
N VAL A 82 2.55 -10.15 0.40
CA VAL A 82 1.94 -9.08 1.22
C VAL A 82 2.92 -8.54 2.26
N ARG A 83 3.65 -9.42 2.95
CA ARG A 83 4.67 -9.01 3.92
C ARG A 83 5.83 -8.27 3.23
N ARG A 84 6.23 -8.70 2.04
CA ARG A 84 7.26 -8.02 1.23
C ARG A 84 6.82 -6.61 0.84
N ILE A 85 5.58 -6.44 0.37
CA ILE A 85 4.99 -5.13 0.06
C ILE A 85 5.10 -4.21 1.29
N ALA A 86 4.67 -4.69 2.45
CA ALA A 86 4.72 -3.92 3.69
C ALA A 86 6.15 -3.57 4.12
N ALA A 87 7.07 -4.55 4.07
CA ALA A 87 8.46 -4.38 4.46
C ALA A 87 9.24 -3.43 3.55
N ALA A 88 8.86 -3.33 2.27
CA ALA A 88 9.41 -2.38 1.31
C ALA A 88 8.87 -0.94 1.49
N GLY A 89 8.01 -0.70 2.48
CA GLY A 89 7.47 0.63 2.79
C GLY A 89 6.32 1.07 1.88
N HIS A 90 5.74 0.16 1.10
CA HIS A 90 4.52 0.44 0.34
C HIS A 90 3.29 0.45 1.25
N GLU A 91 2.24 1.12 0.79
CA GLU A 91 0.95 1.13 1.49
C GLU A 91 0.11 -0.07 1.05
N ILE A 92 -0.48 -0.78 2.03
CA ILE A 92 -1.45 -1.84 1.77
C ILE A 92 -2.84 -1.27 2.01
N ALA A 93 -3.67 -1.36 0.98
CA ALA A 93 -5.07 -0.99 0.94
C ALA A 93 -5.92 -2.23 0.57
N SER A 94 -7.24 -2.14 0.78
CA SER A 94 -8.16 -3.26 0.51
C SER A 94 -8.88 -3.11 -0.83
N HIS A 95 -8.97 -4.22 -1.57
CA HIS A 95 -9.80 -4.36 -2.77
C HIS A 95 -10.92 -5.41 -2.60
N GLY A 96 -11.36 -5.59 -1.35
CA GLY A 96 -12.35 -6.60 -0.98
C GLY A 96 -11.78 -8.02 -0.92
N TRP A 97 -12.64 -9.01 -0.73
CA TRP A 97 -12.20 -10.39 -0.48
C TRP A 97 -12.03 -11.17 -1.78
N SER A 98 -13.06 -11.24 -2.63
CA SER A 98 -13.07 -12.13 -3.80
C SER A 98 -13.10 -11.39 -5.15
N HIS A 99 -12.79 -10.10 -5.19
CA HIS A 99 -12.89 -9.26 -6.41
C HIS A 99 -14.28 -9.30 -7.09
N ARG A 100 -15.36 -9.35 -6.29
CA ARG A 100 -16.76 -9.34 -6.79
C ARG A 100 -17.32 -7.93 -6.82
N SER A 101 -18.18 -7.65 -7.80
CA SER A 101 -18.90 -6.38 -7.94
C SER A 101 -19.80 -6.24 -6.73
N LEU A 102 -19.60 -5.17 -5.95
CA LEU A 102 -20.48 -4.88 -4.83
C LEU A 102 -21.91 -4.58 -5.28
N TRP A 103 -22.10 -4.18 -6.54
CA TRP A 103 -23.42 -3.97 -7.13
C TRP A 103 -24.30 -5.24 -7.13
N LEU A 104 -23.66 -6.42 -7.19
CA LEU A 104 -24.31 -7.74 -7.13
C LEU A 104 -24.40 -8.28 -5.69
N CYS A 105 -23.96 -7.52 -4.70
CA CYS A 105 -23.87 -7.95 -3.30
C CYS A 105 -24.96 -7.28 -2.45
N GLY A 106 -25.68 -8.10 -1.67
CA GLY A 106 -26.52 -7.61 -0.58
C GLY A 106 -25.69 -7.18 0.65
N PRO A 107 -26.30 -6.51 1.65
CA PRO A 107 -25.57 -5.89 2.74
C PRO A 107 -24.65 -6.81 3.55
N ARG A 108 -25.09 -8.03 3.87
CA ARG A 108 -24.28 -9.02 4.60
C ARG A 108 -23.04 -9.43 3.81
N ARG A 109 -23.21 -9.73 2.52
CA ARG A 109 -22.11 -10.09 1.64
C ARG A 109 -21.14 -8.93 1.48
N THR A 110 -21.62 -7.70 1.29
CA THR A 110 -20.74 -6.52 1.23
C THR A 110 -19.91 -6.35 2.49
N GLU A 111 -20.50 -6.58 3.65
CA GLU A 111 -19.74 -6.59 4.90
C GLU A 111 -18.69 -7.70 4.95
N ASP A 112 -19.05 -8.92 4.53
CA ASP A 112 -18.12 -10.04 4.50
C ASP A 112 -16.92 -9.76 3.56
N GLU A 113 -17.17 -9.19 2.38
CA GLU A 113 -16.13 -8.84 1.40
C GLU A 113 -15.12 -7.84 2.00
N ILE A 114 -15.61 -6.80 2.68
CA ILE A 114 -14.75 -5.75 3.23
C ILE A 114 -14.09 -6.23 4.52
N GLY A 115 -14.87 -6.68 5.50
CA GLY A 115 -14.38 -7.00 6.83
C GLY A 115 -13.42 -8.19 6.85
N ARG A 116 -13.61 -9.19 5.99
CA ARG A 116 -12.68 -10.34 5.91
C ARG A 116 -11.33 -9.92 5.32
N ALA A 117 -11.35 -9.11 4.26
CA ALA A 117 -10.14 -8.57 3.66
C ALA A 117 -9.40 -7.65 4.64
N HIS A 118 -10.12 -6.72 5.30
CA HIS A 118 -9.57 -5.83 6.32
C HIS A 118 -8.77 -6.58 7.39
N ARG A 119 -9.37 -7.61 8.00
CA ARG A 119 -8.72 -8.40 9.06
C ARG A 119 -7.49 -9.15 8.56
N LEU A 120 -7.60 -9.83 7.43
CA LEU A 120 -6.47 -10.60 6.88
C LEU A 120 -5.31 -9.67 6.52
N LEU A 121 -5.57 -8.63 5.73
CA LEU A 121 -4.55 -7.69 5.29
C LEU A 121 -3.93 -6.98 6.48
N GLY A 122 -4.73 -6.59 7.48
CA GLY A 122 -4.24 -6.03 8.73
C GLY A 122 -3.26 -6.95 9.46
N SER A 123 -3.58 -8.24 9.54
CA SER A 123 -2.71 -9.24 10.18
C SER A 123 -1.41 -9.48 9.41
N LEU A 124 -1.44 -9.45 8.07
CA LEU A 124 -0.26 -9.69 7.24
C LEU A 124 0.64 -8.46 7.16
N ALA A 125 0.06 -7.26 7.11
CA ALA A 125 0.77 -5.98 6.99
C ALA A 125 1.25 -5.43 8.34
N GLY A 126 0.77 -5.97 9.46
CA GLY A 126 1.02 -5.46 10.81
C GLY A 126 0.22 -4.21 11.18
N ARG A 127 -0.61 -3.68 10.27
CA ARG A 127 -1.52 -2.55 10.48
C ARG A 127 -2.75 -2.69 9.59
N PRO A 128 -3.95 -2.32 10.08
CA PRO A 128 -5.17 -2.39 9.28
C PRO A 128 -5.10 -1.45 8.06
N PRO A 129 -5.69 -1.83 6.92
CA PRO A 129 -5.85 -0.94 5.78
C PRO A 129 -6.61 0.34 6.17
N ARG A 130 -6.16 1.49 5.68
CA ARG A 130 -6.84 2.79 5.82
C ARG A 130 -7.75 3.11 4.63
N PHE A 131 -7.52 2.43 3.52
CA PHE A 131 -8.13 2.75 2.23
C PHE A 131 -8.75 1.50 1.62
N PHE A 132 -9.87 1.73 0.92
CA PHE A 132 -10.60 0.73 0.18
C PHE A 132 -10.89 1.25 -1.21
N ARG A 133 -10.70 0.40 -2.22
CA ARG A 133 -11.17 0.66 -3.57
C ARG A 133 -12.19 -0.42 -3.95
N PRO A 134 -13.41 -0.05 -4.37
CA PRO A 134 -14.39 -1.03 -4.80
C PRO A 134 -13.97 -1.67 -6.13
N PRO A 135 -14.08 -3.00 -6.29
CA PRO A 135 -13.92 -3.68 -7.58
C PRO A 135 -14.72 -3.00 -8.67
N TRP A 136 -14.07 -2.74 -9.81
CA TRP A 136 -14.63 -2.05 -10.98
C TRP A 136 -15.18 -0.63 -10.72
N GLY A 137 -14.82 -0.01 -9.59
CA GLY A 137 -15.40 1.27 -9.17
C GLY A 137 -16.88 1.18 -8.77
N MET A 138 -17.44 -0.04 -8.65
CA MET A 138 -18.86 -0.28 -8.44
C MET A 138 -19.21 -0.34 -6.96
N VAL A 139 -20.13 0.53 -6.54
CA VAL A 139 -20.50 0.71 -5.13
C VAL A 139 -21.92 0.23 -4.84
N ASN A 140 -22.24 0.09 -3.56
CA ASN A 140 -23.61 -0.03 -3.09
C ASN A 140 -23.77 0.69 -1.74
N ALA A 141 -24.99 0.78 -1.20
CA ALA A 141 -25.25 1.55 0.01
C ALA A 141 -24.56 0.93 1.24
N ALA A 142 -24.51 -0.40 1.31
CA ALA A 142 -23.92 -1.13 2.43
C ALA A 142 -22.41 -0.92 2.54
N MET A 143 -21.72 -0.70 1.41
CA MET A 143 -20.29 -0.43 1.35
C MET A 143 -19.93 0.74 2.28
N PHE A 144 -20.60 1.88 2.15
CA PHE A 144 -20.27 3.06 2.97
C PHE A 144 -20.46 2.82 4.47
N GLY A 145 -21.44 1.99 4.86
CA GLY A 145 -21.61 1.56 6.24
C GLY A 145 -20.49 0.65 6.73
N ALA A 146 -20.02 -0.27 5.89
CA ALA A 146 -18.89 -1.14 6.18
C ALA A 146 -17.58 -0.35 6.32
N LEU A 147 -17.30 0.55 5.37
CA LEU A 147 -16.10 1.40 5.42
C LEU A 147 -16.03 2.23 6.70
N ARG A 148 -17.16 2.81 7.15
CA ARG A 148 -17.20 3.53 8.43
C ARG A 148 -16.87 2.64 9.63
N ARG A 149 -17.34 1.39 9.65
CA ARG A 149 -17.10 0.44 10.75
C ARG A 149 -15.64 -0.03 10.81
N HIS A 150 -14.99 -0.17 9.65
CA HIS A 150 -13.57 -0.56 9.55
C HIS A 150 -12.62 0.65 9.47
N GLN A 151 -13.14 1.87 9.59
CA GLN A 151 -12.38 3.13 9.50
C GLN A 151 -11.60 3.28 8.17
N GLU A 152 -12.14 2.72 7.09
CA GLU A 152 -11.56 2.80 5.75
C GLU A 152 -12.16 3.97 4.97
N ARG A 153 -11.35 4.58 4.11
CA ARG A 153 -11.79 5.63 3.18
C ARG A 153 -11.86 5.06 1.76
N CYS A 154 -12.94 5.38 1.06
CA CYS A 154 -13.11 5.03 -0.35
C CYS A 154 -12.12 5.83 -1.21
N VAL A 155 -11.30 5.14 -1.99
CA VAL A 155 -10.33 5.71 -2.95
C VAL A 155 -10.62 5.17 -4.33
N LEU A 156 -10.69 6.08 -5.31
CA LEU A 156 -10.80 5.83 -6.73
C LEU A 156 -9.55 6.37 -7.40
N TRP A 157 -9.67 6.90 -8.62
CA TRP A 157 -8.54 7.38 -9.40
C TRP A 157 -8.91 8.59 -10.27
N SER A 158 -7.88 9.31 -10.72
CA SER A 158 -7.99 10.38 -11.73
C SER A 158 -7.36 9.97 -13.06
N ILE A 159 -6.44 9.00 -13.06
CA ILE A 159 -5.77 8.47 -14.23
C ILE A 159 -5.93 6.96 -14.25
N GLN A 160 -6.35 6.41 -15.40
CA GLN A 160 -6.40 4.98 -15.68
C GLN A 160 -6.03 4.79 -17.15
N PRO A 161 -4.88 4.19 -17.47
CA PRO A 161 -4.40 4.07 -18.85
C PRO A 161 -4.99 2.85 -19.60
N GLU A 162 -5.49 1.83 -18.89
CA GLU A 162 -5.87 0.55 -19.52
C GLU A 162 -7.32 0.47 -20.02
N GLY A 163 -8.20 1.38 -19.58
CA GLY A 163 -9.60 1.42 -20.02
C GLY A 163 -10.30 0.06 -20.03
N LEU A 164 -11.10 -0.22 -21.07
CA LEU A 164 -11.82 -1.50 -21.25
C LEU A 164 -11.13 -2.48 -22.21
N ARG A 165 -9.99 -2.11 -22.80
CA ARG A 165 -9.32 -2.90 -23.85
C ARG A 165 -7.81 -2.90 -23.64
N PRO A 166 -7.08 -3.97 -24.03
CA PRO A 166 -5.63 -3.99 -23.91
C PRO A 166 -4.97 -2.77 -24.59
N VAL A 167 -4.17 -2.02 -23.84
CA VAL A 167 -3.38 -0.88 -24.30
C VAL A 167 -1.91 -1.22 -24.22
N ALA A 168 -1.13 -0.95 -25.28
CA ALA A 168 0.31 -1.23 -25.34
C ALA A 168 1.10 -0.43 -24.29
N ALA A 169 2.20 -0.99 -23.79
CA ALA A 169 3.01 -0.39 -22.72
C ALA A 169 3.42 1.07 -23.01
N ALA A 170 3.94 1.35 -24.21
CA ALA A 170 4.35 2.71 -24.61
C ALA A 170 3.16 3.69 -24.63
N GLN A 171 1.98 3.23 -25.02
CA GLN A 171 0.78 4.06 -24.98
C GLN A 171 0.33 4.30 -23.53
N GLN A 172 0.42 3.30 -22.64
CA GLN A 172 0.13 3.52 -21.22
C GLN A 172 1.05 4.59 -20.62
N VAL A 173 2.35 4.58 -20.96
CA VAL A 173 3.31 5.60 -20.54
C VAL A 173 2.86 6.98 -21.03
N GLY A 174 2.59 7.12 -22.34
CA GLY A 174 2.14 8.37 -22.94
C GLY A 174 0.86 8.91 -22.30
N ASP A 175 -0.13 8.05 -22.08
CA ASP A 175 -1.41 8.42 -21.49
C ASP A 175 -1.26 8.89 -20.04
N VAL A 176 -0.42 8.23 -19.24
CA VAL A 176 -0.12 8.63 -17.86
C VAL A 176 0.58 9.99 -17.84
N LEU A 177 1.65 10.16 -18.62
CA LEU A 177 2.43 11.40 -18.64
C LEU A 177 1.60 12.59 -19.16
N HIS A 178 0.80 12.37 -20.20
CA HIS A 178 -0.08 13.41 -20.75
C HIS A 178 -1.13 13.89 -19.74
N ARG A 179 -1.65 12.97 -18.92
CA ARG A 179 -2.70 13.25 -17.92
C ARG A 179 -2.13 13.56 -16.54
N ALA A 180 -0.82 13.52 -16.35
CA ALA A 180 -0.16 13.73 -15.07
C ALA A 180 -0.45 15.13 -14.53
N HIS A 181 -0.99 15.20 -13.32
CA HIS A 181 -1.31 16.46 -12.63
C HIS A 181 -0.97 16.35 -11.13
N PRO A 182 -0.73 17.47 -10.43
CA PRO A 182 -0.58 17.47 -8.97
C PRO A 182 -1.75 16.77 -8.28
N GLY A 183 -1.46 15.89 -7.33
CA GLY A 183 -2.49 15.13 -6.62
C GLY A 183 -3.03 13.91 -7.39
N ALA A 184 -2.47 13.53 -8.54
CA ALA A 184 -3.01 12.42 -9.32
C ALA A 184 -2.92 11.08 -8.57
N ILE A 185 -3.93 10.25 -8.76
CA ILE A 185 -3.95 8.84 -8.34
C ILE A 185 -4.08 8.01 -9.61
N VAL A 186 -3.04 7.22 -9.89
CA VAL A 186 -2.93 6.40 -11.10
C VAL A 186 -3.33 4.97 -10.78
N ASP A 187 -4.38 4.49 -11.43
CA ASP A 187 -4.90 3.13 -11.33
C ASP A 187 -4.23 2.20 -12.35
N LEU A 188 -3.54 1.17 -11.86
CA LEU A 188 -2.76 0.17 -12.61
C LEU A 188 -3.11 -1.22 -12.06
N HIS A 189 -2.98 -2.28 -12.85
CA HIS A 189 -3.35 -3.64 -12.41
C HIS A 189 -2.15 -4.59 -12.38
N ASP A 190 -1.85 -5.18 -11.23
CA ASP A 190 -0.67 -6.05 -11.03
C ASP A 190 -0.97 -7.55 -11.06
N ALA A 191 -2.25 -7.95 -11.11
CA ALA A 191 -2.63 -9.37 -11.20
C ALA A 191 -3.78 -9.66 -12.19
N GLU A 192 -4.79 -8.79 -12.28
CA GLU A 192 -5.89 -8.91 -13.25
C GLU A 192 -5.93 -7.68 -14.17
N GLY A 193 -7.11 -7.18 -14.54
CA GLY A 193 -7.30 -6.18 -15.59
C GLY A 193 -7.50 -6.77 -16.99
N THR A 194 -7.20 -5.97 -18.02
CA THR A 194 -7.34 -6.41 -19.42
C THR A 194 -6.35 -7.55 -19.72
N ARG A 195 -6.70 -8.49 -20.62
CA ARG A 195 -5.86 -9.67 -20.93
C ARG A 195 -4.37 -9.29 -21.10
N GLY A 196 -3.51 -9.81 -20.23
CA GLY A 196 -2.06 -9.55 -20.25
C GLY A 196 -1.63 -8.19 -19.67
N ALA A 197 -2.48 -7.51 -18.89
CA ALA A 197 -2.18 -6.23 -18.25
C ALA A 197 -0.90 -6.26 -17.41
N PRO A 198 -0.68 -7.25 -16.51
CA PRO A 198 0.52 -7.23 -15.68
C PRO A 198 1.83 -7.29 -16.49
N LEU A 199 1.85 -8.03 -17.60
CA LEU A 199 3.01 -8.08 -18.50
C LEU A 199 3.30 -6.72 -19.14
N ARG A 200 2.27 -6.00 -19.58
CA ARG A 200 2.44 -4.66 -20.18
C ARG A 200 2.83 -3.63 -19.15
N LEU A 201 2.25 -3.73 -17.95
CA LEU A 201 2.61 -2.88 -16.82
C LEU A 201 4.08 -3.03 -16.45
N VAL A 202 4.61 -4.26 -16.36
CA VAL A 202 6.04 -4.50 -16.11
C VAL A 202 6.93 -3.78 -17.13
N ALA A 203 6.52 -3.73 -18.40
CA ALA A 203 7.26 -3.01 -19.44
C ALA A 203 7.08 -1.47 -19.37
N ALA A 204 5.96 -1.00 -18.83
CA ALA A 204 5.61 0.42 -18.80
C ALA A 204 6.07 1.15 -17.53
N LEU A 205 6.18 0.44 -16.40
CA LEU A 205 6.31 1.03 -15.07
C LEU A 205 7.61 1.84 -14.90
N ALA A 206 8.76 1.32 -15.31
CA ALA A 206 10.02 2.04 -15.20
C ALA A 206 10.03 3.34 -16.04
N PRO A 207 9.67 3.32 -17.34
CA PRO A 207 9.52 4.54 -18.13
C PRO A 207 8.47 5.53 -17.58
N MET A 208 7.36 5.04 -17.02
CA MET A 208 6.38 5.91 -16.35
C MET A 208 7.01 6.66 -15.17
N ILE A 209 7.70 5.93 -14.28
CA ILE A 209 8.34 6.52 -13.10
C ILE A 209 9.37 7.58 -13.51
N ASP A 210 10.21 7.27 -14.50
CA ASP A 210 11.23 8.20 -14.99
C ASP A 210 10.60 9.45 -15.58
N GLY A 211 9.62 9.31 -16.48
CA GLY A 211 8.94 10.45 -17.09
C GLY A 211 8.19 11.33 -16.08
N MET A 212 7.53 10.74 -15.08
CA MET A 212 6.88 11.52 -14.03
C MET A 212 7.89 12.33 -13.21
N ARG A 213 9.06 11.76 -12.91
CA ARG A 213 10.14 12.47 -12.20
C ARG A 213 10.78 13.56 -13.03
N GLU A 214 10.98 13.34 -14.33
CA GLU A 214 11.46 14.37 -15.26
C GLU A 214 10.50 15.57 -15.33
N MET A 215 9.19 15.33 -15.22
CA MET A 215 8.17 16.37 -15.08
C MET A 215 8.12 17.01 -13.67
N GLY A 216 9.02 16.64 -12.76
CA GLY A 216 9.13 17.17 -11.40
C GLY A 216 8.07 16.65 -10.44
N TYR A 217 7.52 15.45 -10.66
CA TYR A 217 6.61 14.81 -9.72
C TYR A 217 7.35 13.92 -8.72
N GLU A 218 6.93 13.99 -7.46
CA GLU A 218 7.28 13.04 -6.41
C GLU A 218 6.29 11.87 -6.40
N LEU A 219 6.79 10.64 -6.25
CA LEU A 219 5.96 9.45 -6.19
C LEU A 219 5.78 8.99 -4.74
N VAL A 220 4.53 8.97 -4.28
CA VAL A 220 4.19 8.84 -2.86
C VAL A 220 3.10 7.79 -2.59
N THR A 221 2.97 7.46 -1.31
CA THR A 221 1.75 7.00 -0.63
C THR A 221 0.40 7.50 -1.16
N VAL A 222 -0.70 6.73 -1.20
CA VAL A 222 -2.04 7.37 -1.17
C VAL A 222 -2.22 8.07 0.18
N GLY A 223 -1.84 7.41 1.28
CA GLY A 223 -1.81 8.01 2.61
C GLY A 223 -0.98 9.30 2.65
N ASP A 224 0.25 9.25 2.13
CA ASP A 224 1.14 10.42 2.12
C ASP A 224 0.64 11.55 1.22
N LEU A 225 0.05 11.21 0.06
CA LEU A 225 -0.58 12.17 -0.84
C LEU A 225 -1.71 12.94 -0.14
N LEU A 226 -2.48 12.27 0.70
CA LEU A 226 -3.65 12.84 1.37
C LEU A 226 -3.31 13.51 2.71
N ASP A 227 -2.33 12.99 3.43
CA ASP A 227 -1.92 13.51 4.73
C ASP A 227 -0.84 14.60 4.62
N GLY A 228 -0.14 14.70 3.48
CA GLY A 228 0.93 15.67 3.27
C GLY A 228 2.24 15.34 4.00
N ARG A 229 2.49 14.08 4.38
CA ARG A 229 3.53 13.71 5.35
C ARG A 229 4.96 13.59 4.79
N GLU A 230 5.16 13.22 3.53
CA GLU A 230 6.53 12.94 3.02
C GLU A 230 7.43 14.18 2.89
N ALA A 231 6.88 15.33 2.50
CA ALA A 231 7.69 16.54 2.37
C ALA A 231 8.01 17.18 3.72
N ASP A 232 7.22 16.94 4.77
CA ASP A 232 7.52 17.45 6.11
C ASP A 232 8.74 16.71 6.69
N GLU A 233 8.79 15.38 6.53
CA GLU A 233 9.96 14.62 6.96
C GLU A 233 11.20 14.86 6.07
N ARG A 234 11.03 15.16 4.78
CA ARG A 234 12.17 15.54 3.90
C ARG A 234 12.62 16.98 4.15
N ALA A 235 11.70 17.90 4.44
CA ALA A 235 12.02 19.27 4.85
C ALA A 235 12.70 19.28 6.21
N GLU A 236 12.27 18.45 7.17
CA GLU A 236 12.97 18.22 8.43
C GLU A 236 14.35 17.59 8.19
N ARG A 237 14.47 16.54 7.37
CA ARG A 237 15.78 15.94 7.05
C ARG A 237 16.74 16.89 6.32
N VAL A 238 16.23 17.76 5.45
CA VAL A 238 17.04 18.79 4.78
C VAL A 238 17.39 19.92 5.76
N ALA A 239 16.47 20.32 6.65
CA ALA A 239 16.73 21.32 7.68
C ALA A 239 17.74 20.82 8.74
N ASP A 240 17.68 19.54 9.12
CA ASP A 240 18.62 18.89 10.03
C ASP A 240 20.00 18.72 9.37
N ALA A 241 20.04 18.36 8.07
CA ALA A 241 21.30 18.28 7.30
C ALA A 241 21.92 19.65 6.97
N THR A 242 21.17 20.75 7.09
CA THR A 242 21.66 22.13 6.86
C THR A 242 21.80 22.94 8.15
N ALA A 243 21.49 22.34 9.31
CA ALA A 243 21.78 22.95 10.61
C ALA A 243 23.30 23.12 10.74
N PRO A 244 23.81 24.33 11.03
CA PRO A 244 25.24 24.54 11.23
C PRO A 244 25.70 23.72 12.43
N GLY A 245 26.60 22.75 12.19
CA GLY A 245 27.25 21.98 13.24
C GLY A 245 27.90 22.92 14.26
N ASP A 246 27.63 22.68 15.53
CA ASP A 246 28.16 23.45 16.66
C ASP A 246 29.70 23.58 16.54
N PRO A 247 30.26 24.79 16.36
CA PRO A 247 31.68 24.97 16.30
C PRO A 247 32.20 25.22 17.72
N VAL A 248 32.30 24.18 18.55
CA VAL A 248 33.10 24.30 19.78
C VAL A 248 33.87 23.03 20.04
N GLY A 249 35.10 23.02 19.51
CA GLY A 249 36.19 22.39 20.21
C GLY A 249 36.29 22.98 21.62
N ARG A 250 35.90 22.19 22.62
CA ARG A 250 36.33 22.41 24.00
C ARG A 250 37.25 21.26 24.34
N VAL A 251 38.56 21.54 24.27
CA VAL A 251 39.58 20.73 24.93
C VAL A 251 39.18 20.67 26.40
N VAL A 252 38.66 19.53 26.84
CA VAL A 252 38.53 19.25 28.27
C VAL A 252 39.95 18.91 28.74
N ALA A 253 40.56 19.87 29.42
CA ALA A 253 41.81 19.66 30.14
C ALA A 253 41.64 18.49 31.11
N MET A 254 42.54 17.52 31.02
CA MET A 254 42.66 16.46 32.02
C MET A 254 43.02 17.06 33.37
N PRO A 255 42.37 16.67 34.47
CA PRO A 255 42.95 16.87 35.79
C PRO A 255 44.10 15.85 35.98
N THR A 256 45.28 16.39 36.27
CA THR A 256 46.41 15.65 36.81
C THR A 256 46.01 15.00 38.13
N ILE A 257 46.18 13.68 38.22
CA ILE A 257 46.15 12.97 39.51
C ILE A 257 47.56 12.45 39.75
N ASP A 258 48.21 13.10 40.71
CA ASP A 258 49.47 12.68 41.30
C ASP A 258 49.26 11.47 42.22
N GLY A 259 50.23 10.55 42.11
CA GLY A 259 50.59 9.42 42.97
C GLY A 259 49.75 9.02 44.18
N ALA A 260 49.30 7.76 44.16
CA ALA A 260 49.34 6.91 45.36
C ALA A 260 49.72 5.46 44.99
N ARG A 261 50.72 4.96 45.72
CA ARG A 261 51.40 3.68 45.60
C ARG A 261 50.50 2.52 46.03
N GLY A 262 50.75 1.34 45.44
CA GLY A 262 50.97 0.16 46.28
C GLY A 262 50.12 -1.09 46.01
N SER A 263 50.85 -2.17 45.73
CA SER A 263 50.55 -3.58 46.05
C SER A 263 49.78 -4.42 45.02
N ALA A 264 50.58 -5.15 44.26
CA ALA A 264 50.25 -6.41 43.62
C ALA A 264 49.60 -7.42 44.59
N ARG A 265 48.64 -8.20 44.09
CA ARG A 265 48.50 -9.61 44.48
C ARG A 265 47.86 -10.43 43.36
N THR A 266 48.67 -11.39 42.93
CA THR A 266 48.41 -12.57 42.11
C THR A 266 47.15 -13.35 42.50
N ARG A 267 46.45 -13.89 41.50
CA ARG A 267 45.97 -15.29 41.50
C ARG A 267 45.57 -15.74 40.09
N ARG A 268 46.21 -16.83 39.65
CA ARG A 268 45.97 -17.61 38.43
C ARG A 268 45.00 -18.79 38.75
N PRO A 269 44.64 -19.67 37.79
CA PRO A 269 43.26 -20.06 37.50
C PRO A 269 42.89 -21.47 37.99
N ARG A 270 41.63 -21.89 37.81
CA ARG A 270 41.27 -23.32 37.79
C ARG A 270 40.37 -23.68 36.61
N GLN A 271 40.81 -24.71 35.91
CA GLN A 271 40.15 -25.53 34.90
C GLN A 271 39.03 -26.39 35.50
N GLY A 272 38.14 -26.93 34.66
CA GLY A 272 37.64 -28.30 34.87
C GLY A 272 36.28 -28.66 34.27
N GLY A 273 36.30 -29.48 33.21
CA GLY A 273 35.30 -30.51 32.85
C GLY A 273 34.05 -30.01 32.10
N GLY A 274 33.64 -30.53 30.94
CA GLY A 274 33.82 -31.87 30.36
C GLY A 274 32.51 -32.66 30.47
N GLY A 275 31.76 -32.82 29.36
CA GLY A 275 30.56 -33.65 29.33
C GLY A 275 29.77 -33.59 28.02
N ARG A 276 29.75 -34.71 27.28
CA ARG A 276 29.25 -34.93 25.90
C ARG A 276 27.71 -34.99 25.73
N PRO A 277 27.20 -34.98 24.48
CA PRO A 277 25.76 -34.92 24.16
C PRO A 277 25.10 -36.32 24.17
N ARG A 278 23.78 -36.37 24.45
CA ARG A 278 22.94 -37.57 24.24
C ARG A 278 22.08 -37.41 22.99
N ARG A 279 22.14 -38.42 22.14
CA ARG A 279 21.31 -38.69 20.94
C ARG A 279 20.07 -39.55 21.32
N PRO A 280 19.10 -39.75 20.40
CA PRO A 280 17.68 -39.93 20.70
C PRO A 280 17.23 -41.40 20.84
N SER A 281 16.00 -41.60 21.33
CA SER A 281 15.28 -42.88 21.33
C SER A 281 14.07 -42.81 20.38
N PRO A 282 13.71 -43.92 19.70
CA PRO A 282 12.58 -43.98 18.77
C PRO A 282 11.29 -44.49 19.42
N SER A 283 10.24 -44.44 18.59
CA SER A 283 8.79 -44.65 18.76
C SER A 283 8.31 -45.91 19.51
N PRO A 284 6.99 -46.00 19.72
CA PRO A 284 6.18 -46.93 18.92
C PRO A 284 5.29 -46.24 17.87
#